data_AF-A0AA35T3V4-F1
#
_entry.id   AF-A0AA35T3V4-F1
#
_cell.length_a   1.000
_cell.length_b   1.000
_cell.length_c   1.000
_cell.angle_alpha   90.00
_cell.angle_beta   90.00
_cell.angle_gamma   90.00
#
_symmetry.space_group_name_H-M   'P 1'
#
loop_
_entity.id
_entity.type
_entity.pdbx_description
1 polymer ?
#
loop_
_entity_poly.entity_id
_entity_poly.type
_entity_poly.pdbx_seq_one_letter_code
_entity_poly.pdbx_strand_id
1 'polypeptide(L)'
;IRDIRTILTQPDNNALAVVKVETTEPGLYGLGCATYDRQPFTVKVAVENYLRPFLIGRNVSDIEDIWQSSYVSSYWRNGGVLNNALSGVDQALWDIKGKMAGMPVYDLLGGRAREAAAVYVHASGREPAEVADKVSAFMDQGFHHIRVQVDTPGYATYGTKGLEKKAETGIFEPKPYMNSALRLFELVRSQCGWDFEMLHDVHERIPAIDGVWFAKEVEQYRLFSSKTCFRRRTRTTSGWSVSYAHTFGDGRTVEQPARGDSHGQGPADRLHTDPRFRRWAGSHRAVSWLRWGRCSGCERRGTGRGTRRPSATPQT
;
A
#
# COMPACT_ATOMS: atom_id res chain seq x y z
N ILE A 1 1.36 -24.37 13.67
CA ILE A 1 2.67 -23.75 13.39
C ILE A 1 3.65 -24.25 14.44
N ARG A 2 4.72 -24.93 14.00
CA ARG A 2 5.78 -25.45 14.87
C ARG A 2 6.88 -24.42 15.06
N ASP A 3 7.30 -23.76 13.98
CA ASP A 3 8.33 -22.72 14.03
C ASP A 3 8.16 -21.68 12.92
N ILE A 4 8.75 -20.49 13.11
CA ILE A 4 8.85 -19.43 12.11
C ILE A 4 10.26 -18.86 12.14
N ARG A 5 10.91 -18.72 10.99
CA ARG A 5 12.24 -18.10 10.87
C ARG A 5 12.38 -17.26 9.61
N THR A 6 13.30 -16.31 9.64
CA THR A 6 13.63 -15.47 8.49
C THR A 6 14.98 -15.85 7.90
N ILE A 7 15.00 -16.10 6.59
CA ILE A 7 16.19 -16.33 5.78
C ILE A 7 16.50 -15.02 5.06
N LEU A 8 17.64 -14.41 5.43
CA LEU A 8 18.18 -13.26 4.73
C LEU A 8 19.22 -13.76 3.72
N THR A 9 19.12 -13.29 2.49
CA THR A 9 20.04 -13.67 1.42
C THR A 9 20.22 -12.51 0.45
N GLN A 10 21.35 -12.50 -0.24
CA GLN A 10 21.67 -11.50 -1.25
C GLN A 10 22.46 -12.19 -2.38
N PRO A 11 21.77 -12.91 -3.28
CA PRO A 11 22.43 -13.58 -4.39
C PRO A 11 22.98 -12.59 -5.43
N ASP A 12 22.36 -11.41 -5.54
CA ASP A 12 22.74 -10.33 -6.45
C ASP A 12 22.81 -8.98 -5.69
N ASN A 13 22.42 -7.89 -6.33
CA ASN A 13 22.55 -6.53 -5.80
C ASN A 13 21.49 -6.11 -4.75
N ASN A 14 20.48 -6.94 -4.48
CA ASN A 14 19.40 -6.61 -3.55
C ASN A 14 19.36 -7.61 -2.39
N ALA A 15 19.25 -7.09 -1.18
CA ALA A 15 18.98 -7.90 0.00
C ALA A 15 17.52 -8.40 -0.04
N LEU A 16 17.35 -9.71 0.11
CA LEU A 16 16.08 -10.41 0.11
C LEU A 16 15.79 -10.99 1.49
N ALA A 17 14.51 -11.00 1.87
CA ALA A 17 14.05 -11.63 3.10
C ALA A 17 12.91 -12.61 2.79
N VAL A 18 13.10 -13.87 3.19
CA VAL A 18 12.12 -14.95 3.04
C VAL A 18 11.74 -15.46 4.41
N VAL A 19 10.44 -15.51 4.71
CA VAL A 19 9.91 -16.12 5.91
C VAL A 19 9.59 -17.58 5.61
N LYS A 20 10.08 -18.48 6.46
CA LYS A 20 9.73 -19.90 6.43
C LYS A 20 8.86 -20.21 7.64
N VAL A 21 7.65 -20.73 7.39
CA VAL A 21 6.74 -21.25 8.42
C VAL A 21 6.82 -22.77 8.39
N GLU A 22 7.22 -23.38 9.49
CA GLU A 22 7.30 -24.84 9.62
C GLU A 22 6.09 -25.37 10.37
N THR A 23 5.55 -26.50 9.90
CA THR A 23 4.42 -27.16 10.55
C THR A 23 4.89 -28.32 11.44
N THR A 24 3.94 -28.92 12.16
CA THR A 24 4.15 -30.16 12.92
C THR A 24 4.15 -31.39 12.01
N GLU A 25 3.64 -31.27 10.79
CA GLU A 25 3.66 -32.33 9.79
C GLU A 25 5.04 -32.37 9.11
N PRO A 26 5.74 -33.52 9.13
CA PRO A 26 7.04 -33.66 8.49
C PRO A 26 6.98 -33.29 7.00
N GLY A 27 7.91 -32.44 6.57
CA GLY A 27 8.02 -32.01 5.17
C GLY A 27 7.04 -30.91 4.73
N LEU A 28 5.97 -30.63 5.51
CA LEU A 28 5.06 -29.53 5.21
C LEU A 28 5.57 -28.22 5.82
N TYR A 29 5.90 -27.27 4.95
CA TYR A 29 6.30 -25.91 5.30
C TYR A 29 5.91 -24.92 4.20
N GLY A 30 5.84 -23.65 4.58
CA GLY A 30 5.52 -22.53 3.71
C GLY A 30 6.67 -21.55 3.55
N LEU A 31 6.75 -20.91 2.39
CA LEU A 31 7.68 -19.82 2.11
C LEU A 31 6.91 -18.58 1.67
N GLY A 32 7.31 -17.41 2.19
CA GLY A 32 6.72 -16.13 1.84
C GLY A 32 7.74 -15.02 1.77
N CYS A 33 7.49 -14.03 0.91
CA CYS A 33 8.36 -12.88 0.73
C CYS A 33 8.07 -11.80 1.77
N ALA A 34 9.12 -11.37 2.46
CA ALA A 34 9.11 -10.26 3.42
C ALA A 34 10.14 -9.18 3.03
N THR A 35 10.45 -9.07 1.73
CA THR A 35 11.57 -8.24 1.28
C THR A 35 11.28 -6.75 1.43
N TYR A 36 11.94 -6.13 2.40
CA TYR A 36 12.13 -4.69 2.48
C TYR A 36 13.62 -4.39 2.31
N ASP A 37 14.05 -4.23 1.06
CA ASP A 37 15.45 -4.18 0.61
C ASP A 37 16.36 -3.24 1.42
N ARG A 38 15.85 -2.09 1.87
CA ARG A 38 16.60 -1.11 2.66
C ARG A 38 16.66 -1.41 4.16
N GLN A 39 15.79 -2.26 4.68
CA GLN A 39 15.68 -2.56 6.12
C GLN A 39 15.44 -4.08 6.40
N PRO A 40 16.20 -4.99 5.79
CA PRO A 40 15.94 -6.44 5.89
C PRO A 40 16.13 -6.98 7.32
N PHE A 41 17.12 -6.45 8.05
CA PHE A 41 17.37 -6.84 9.45
C PHE A 41 16.22 -6.46 10.38
N THR A 42 15.62 -5.29 10.16
CA THR A 42 14.47 -4.84 10.96
C THR A 42 13.25 -5.73 10.70
N VAL A 43 13.04 -6.17 9.46
CA VAL A 43 12.00 -7.15 9.14
C VAL A 43 12.26 -8.49 9.82
N LYS A 44 13.51 -8.98 9.80
CA LYS A 44 13.88 -10.23 10.51
C LYS A 44 13.54 -10.15 12.00
N VAL A 45 13.87 -9.04 12.66
CA VAL A 45 13.53 -8.82 14.08
C VAL A 45 12.01 -8.80 14.28
N ALA A 46 11.26 -8.12 13.42
CA ALA A 46 9.79 -8.09 13.48
C ALA A 46 9.18 -9.50 13.39
N VAL A 47 9.70 -10.35 12.50
CA VAL A 47 9.25 -11.74 12.35
C VAL A 47 9.65 -12.58 13.56
N GLU A 48 10.94 -12.59 13.93
CA GLU A 48 11.48 -13.57 14.88
C GLU A 48 11.21 -13.22 16.35
N ASN A 49 11.14 -11.93 16.69
CA ASN A 49 10.96 -11.50 18.08
C ASN A 49 9.49 -11.20 18.43
N TYR A 50 8.63 -10.95 17.44
CA TYR A 50 7.23 -10.56 17.67
C TYR A 50 6.24 -11.56 17.07
N LEU A 51 6.29 -11.79 15.74
CA LEU A 51 5.33 -12.70 15.10
C LEU A 51 5.55 -14.16 15.49
N ARG A 52 6.80 -14.62 15.54
CA ARG A 52 7.13 -16.01 15.91
C ARG A 52 6.52 -16.40 17.27
N PRO A 53 6.83 -15.76 18.41
CA PRO A 53 6.26 -16.16 19.70
C PRO A 53 4.74 -16.03 19.76
N PHE A 54 4.15 -15.10 19.00
CA PHE A 54 2.69 -14.92 18.92
C PHE A 54 1.98 -16.04 18.14
N LEU A 55 2.66 -16.64 17.16
CA LEU A 55 2.08 -17.57 16.20
C LEU A 55 2.43 -19.05 16.44
N ILE A 56 3.45 -19.35 17.25
CA ILE A 56 3.73 -20.74 17.65
C ILE A 56 2.45 -21.36 18.26
N GLY A 57 2.14 -22.58 17.85
CA GLY A 57 0.95 -23.32 18.32
C GLY A 57 -0.36 -22.99 17.60
N ARG A 58 -0.43 -21.89 16.82
CA ARG A 58 -1.63 -21.58 16.01
C ARG A 58 -1.84 -22.59 14.88
N ASN A 59 -3.08 -22.82 14.48
CA ASN A 59 -3.40 -23.66 13.34
C ASN A 59 -3.06 -22.94 12.03
N VAL A 60 -2.37 -23.62 11.10
CA VAL A 60 -1.98 -23.07 9.79
C VAL A 60 -3.17 -22.80 8.87
N SER A 61 -4.31 -23.43 9.13
CA SER A 61 -5.52 -23.27 8.32
C SER A 61 -6.22 -21.93 8.56
N ASP A 62 -6.01 -21.31 9.71
CA ASP A 62 -6.68 -20.10 10.20
C ASP A 62 -6.01 -18.82 9.70
N ILE A 63 -5.74 -18.75 8.39
CA ILE A 63 -4.98 -17.64 7.77
C ILE A 63 -5.60 -16.28 8.12
N GLU A 64 -6.92 -16.15 7.99
CA GLU A 64 -7.62 -14.89 8.24
C GLU A 64 -7.52 -14.46 9.73
N ASP A 65 -7.67 -15.39 10.68
CA ASP A 65 -7.51 -15.08 12.12
C ASP A 65 -6.07 -14.65 12.42
N ILE A 66 -5.08 -15.37 11.89
CA ILE A 66 -3.67 -15.04 12.04
C ILE A 66 -3.38 -13.66 11.47
N TRP A 67 -3.90 -13.35 10.29
CA TRP A 67 -3.70 -12.05 9.65
C TRP A 67 -4.31 -10.93 10.48
N GLN A 68 -5.60 -11.03 10.82
CA GLN A 68 -6.33 -10.00 11.56
C GLN A 68 -5.72 -9.76 12.95
N SER A 69 -5.43 -10.84 13.69
CA SER A 69 -4.86 -10.74 15.03
C SER A 69 -3.42 -10.21 15.01
N SER A 70 -2.59 -10.64 14.06
CA SER A 70 -1.21 -10.14 13.91
C SER A 70 -1.18 -8.67 13.51
N TYR A 71 -2.05 -8.25 12.60
CA TYR A 71 -2.11 -6.87 12.10
C TYR A 71 -2.40 -5.84 13.20
N VAL A 72 -3.17 -6.21 14.22
CA VAL A 72 -3.53 -5.33 15.35
C VAL A 72 -2.74 -5.61 16.63
N SER A 73 -1.91 -6.66 16.66
CA SER A 73 -1.20 -7.14 17.86
C SER A 73 -0.32 -6.08 18.55
N SER A 74 0.31 -5.19 17.78
CA SER A 74 1.16 -4.12 18.28
C SER A 74 0.42 -2.83 18.64
N TYR A 75 -0.92 -2.82 18.53
CA TYR A 75 -1.82 -1.66 18.65
C TYR A 75 -1.58 -0.60 17.55
N TRP A 76 -0.36 -0.04 17.52
CA TRP A 76 0.17 0.73 16.40
C TRP A 76 0.46 -0.20 15.22
N ARG A 77 -0.01 0.18 14.04
CA ARG A 77 -0.08 -0.69 12.86
C ARG A 77 0.28 0.08 11.59
N ASN A 78 0.34 -0.64 10.46
CA ASN A 78 0.87 -0.17 9.17
C ASN A 78 2.41 0.00 9.17
N GLY A 79 2.92 0.48 8.04
CA GLY A 79 4.34 0.79 7.84
C GLY A 79 5.08 -0.31 7.09
N GLY A 80 6.23 0.04 6.53
CA GLY A 80 7.00 -0.86 5.66
C GLY A 80 7.48 -2.12 6.39
N VAL A 81 7.95 -1.99 7.64
CA VAL A 81 8.51 -3.11 8.40
C VAL A 81 7.44 -4.14 8.77
N LEU A 82 6.41 -3.72 9.51
CA LEU A 82 5.38 -4.63 10.02
C LEU A 82 4.58 -5.29 8.89
N ASN A 83 4.25 -4.54 7.84
CA ASN A 83 3.51 -5.10 6.70
C ASN A 83 4.35 -6.10 5.90
N ASN A 84 5.67 -5.89 5.76
CA ASN A 84 6.54 -6.89 5.11
C ASN A 84 6.70 -8.15 5.95
N ALA A 85 6.86 -8.01 7.27
CA ALA A 85 6.91 -9.16 8.19
C ALA A 85 5.61 -9.98 8.12
N LEU A 86 4.45 -9.31 8.17
CA LEU A 86 3.14 -9.95 8.05
C LEU A 86 2.94 -10.60 6.68
N SER A 87 3.33 -9.92 5.59
CA SER A 87 3.30 -10.46 4.22
C SER A 87 4.06 -11.77 4.09
N GLY A 88 5.26 -11.88 4.69
CA GLY A 88 6.04 -13.11 4.65
C GLY A 88 5.35 -14.29 5.33
N VAL A 89 4.70 -14.05 6.48
CA VAL A 89 3.92 -15.08 7.17
C VAL A 89 2.68 -15.46 6.36
N ASP A 90 1.90 -14.47 5.91
CA ASP A 90 0.66 -14.68 5.16
C ASP A 90 0.89 -15.51 3.89
N GLN A 91 1.87 -15.14 3.07
CA GLN A 91 2.24 -15.88 1.87
C GLN A 91 2.70 -17.31 2.19
N ALA A 92 3.47 -17.51 3.27
CA ALA A 92 3.88 -18.84 3.69
C ALA A 92 2.69 -19.71 4.13
N LEU A 93 1.67 -19.12 4.77
CA LEU A 93 0.46 -19.85 5.12
C LEU A 93 -0.38 -20.22 3.89
N TRP A 94 -0.47 -19.33 2.90
CA TRP A 94 -1.10 -19.64 1.61
C TRP A 94 -0.36 -20.73 0.83
N ASP A 95 0.98 -20.71 0.86
CA ASP A 95 1.82 -21.78 0.29
C ASP A 95 1.55 -23.13 0.98
N ILE A 96 1.46 -23.15 2.32
CA ILE A 96 1.06 -24.35 3.07
C ILE A 96 -0.34 -24.82 2.65
N LYS A 97 -1.32 -23.92 2.54
CA LYS A 97 -2.69 -24.27 2.17
C LYS A 97 -2.77 -24.86 0.75
N GLY A 98 -2.00 -24.31 -0.20
CA GLY A 98 -1.84 -24.88 -1.54
C GLY A 98 -1.28 -26.30 -1.50
N LYS A 99 -0.19 -26.50 -0.76
CA LYS A 99 0.43 -27.82 -0.56
C LYS A 99 -0.50 -28.84 0.08
N MET A 100 -1.25 -28.44 1.11
CA MET A 100 -2.25 -29.31 1.76
C MET A 100 -3.37 -29.72 0.82
N ALA A 101 -3.81 -28.80 -0.05
CA ALA A 101 -4.87 -29.08 -1.02
C ALA A 101 -4.36 -29.82 -2.28
N GLY A 102 -3.04 -29.89 -2.50
CA GLY A 102 -2.47 -30.38 -3.75
C GLY A 102 -2.79 -29.47 -4.95
N MET A 103 -3.00 -28.17 -4.69
CA MET A 103 -3.46 -27.20 -5.69
C MET A 103 -2.51 -25.99 -5.77
N PRO A 104 -2.34 -25.38 -6.96
CA PRO A 104 -1.70 -24.08 -7.03
C PRO A 104 -2.55 -23.01 -6.32
N VAL A 105 -1.90 -22.02 -5.70
CA VAL A 105 -2.60 -21.00 -4.90
C VAL A 105 -3.66 -20.25 -5.70
N TYR A 106 -3.46 -20.00 -6.99
CA TYR A 106 -4.46 -19.31 -7.81
C TYR A 106 -5.79 -20.10 -7.93
N ASP A 107 -5.75 -21.43 -7.88
CA ASP A 107 -6.98 -22.24 -7.91
C ASP A 107 -7.74 -22.12 -6.59
N LEU A 108 -7.02 -22.00 -5.47
CA LEU A 108 -7.63 -21.69 -4.18
C LEU A 108 -8.33 -20.32 -4.16
N LEU A 109 -7.86 -19.37 -4.98
CA LEU A 109 -8.43 -18.03 -5.11
C LEU A 109 -9.62 -17.95 -6.07
N GLY A 110 -10.04 -19.09 -6.66
CA GLY A 110 -11.18 -19.16 -7.58
C GLY A 110 -10.83 -19.51 -9.03
N GLY A 111 -9.59 -19.93 -9.30
CA GLY A 111 -9.18 -20.42 -10.61
C GLY A 111 -8.67 -19.34 -11.57
N ARG A 112 -8.32 -19.76 -12.79
CA ARG A 112 -7.75 -18.86 -13.80
C ARG A 112 -8.83 -17.96 -14.40
N ALA A 113 -8.56 -16.65 -14.39
CA ALA A 113 -9.35 -15.65 -15.12
C ALA A 113 -8.69 -15.21 -16.45
N ARG A 114 -7.49 -15.72 -16.75
CA ARG A 114 -6.69 -15.47 -17.96
C ARG A 114 -5.65 -16.57 -18.13
N GLU A 115 -5.14 -16.77 -19.35
CA GLU A 115 -4.09 -17.76 -19.64
C GLU A 115 -2.75 -17.41 -18.99
N ALA A 116 -2.33 -16.15 -19.07
CA ALA A 116 -1.10 -15.65 -18.47
C ALA A 116 -1.22 -14.16 -18.13
N ALA A 117 -0.31 -13.65 -17.30
CA ALA A 117 -0.18 -12.23 -17.03
C ALA A 117 0.78 -11.57 -18.02
N ALA A 118 0.39 -10.42 -18.58
CA ALA A 118 1.31 -9.60 -19.37
C ALA A 118 2.45 -9.08 -18.48
N VAL A 119 3.66 -9.06 -19.02
CA VAL A 119 4.86 -8.56 -18.35
C VAL A 119 5.39 -7.32 -19.06
N TYR A 120 6.08 -6.46 -18.31
CA TYR A 120 6.80 -5.33 -18.87
C TYR A 120 8.28 -5.41 -18.50
N VAL A 121 9.13 -4.94 -19.41
CA VAL A 121 10.59 -4.91 -19.24
C VAL A 121 11.10 -3.48 -19.11
N HIS A 122 12.35 -3.33 -18.71
CA HIS A 122 12.98 -2.02 -18.50
C HIS A 122 14.02 -1.75 -19.59
N ALA A 123 13.77 -0.75 -20.42
CA ALA A 123 14.74 -0.17 -21.33
C ALA A 123 15.27 1.15 -20.73
N SER A 124 16.56 1.21 -20.44
CA SER A 124 17.19 2.44 -19.96
C SER A 124 18.56 2.67 -20.55
N GLY A 125 18.98 3.92 -20.70
CA GLY A 125 20.21 4.31 -21.40
C GLY A 125 20.65 5.73 -21.07
N ARG A 126 21.84 6.11 -21.54
CA ARG A 126 22.37 7.47 -21.38
C ARG A 126 21.68 8.44 -22.32
N GLU A 127 21.47 7.98 -23.54
CA GLU A 127 20.88 8.77 -24.62
C GLU A 127 19.58 8.14 -25.09
N PRO A 128 18.61 8.94 -25.59
CA PRO A 128 17.35 8.42 -26.11
C PRO A 128 17.52 7.33 -27.19
N ALA A 129 18.55 7.45 -28.04
CA ALA A 129 18.81 6.47 -29.10
C ALA A 129 19.15 5.09 -28.54
N GLU A 130 19.98 5.01 -27.49
CA GLU A 130 20.30 3.75 -26.82
C GLU A 130 19.04 3.09 -26.22
N VAL A 131 18.08 3.91 -25.77
CA VAL A 131 16.82 3.41 -25.23
C VAL A 131 15.94 2.88 -26.36
N ALA A 132 15.87 3.58 -27.49
CA ALA A 132 15.13 3.13 -28.67
C ALA A 132 15.68 1.81 -29.24
N ASP A 133 17.00 1.66 -29.33
CA ASP A 133 17.64 0.39 -29.74
C ASP A 133 17.24 -0.77 -28.82
N LYS A 134 17.21 -0.54 -27.50
CA LYS A 134 16.76 -1.52 -26.51
C LYS A 134 15.26 -1.82 -26.62
N VAL A 135 14.44 -0.81 -26.92
CA VAL A 135 13.01 -0.99 -27.15
C VAL A 135 12.80 -1.91 -28.35
N SER A 136 13.43 -1.63 -29.49
CA SER A 136 13.36 -2.47 -30.68
C SER A 136 13.81 -3.91 -30.39
N ALA A 137 14.93 -4.09 -29.69
CA ALA A 137 15.41 -5.42 -29.30
C ALA A 137 14.44 -6.19 -28.38
N PHE A 138 13.68 -5.50 -27.53
CA PHE A 138 12.64 -6.13 -26.71
C PHE A 138 11.36 -6.42 -27.52
N MET A 139 11.02 -5.59 -28.49
CA MET A 139 9.92 -5.87 -29.42
C MET A 139 10.21 -7.12 -30.26
N ASP A 140 11.46 -7.28 -30.72
CA ASP A 140 11.91 -8.49 -31.44
C ASP A 140 11.82 -9.77 -30.58
N GLN A 141 11.94 -9.62 -29.26
CA GLN A 141 11.73 -10.72 -28.30
C GLN A 141 10.24 -10.98 -27.99
N GLY A 142 9.32 -10.20 -28.56
CA GLY A 142 7.87 -10.32 -28.35
C GLY A 142 7.35 -9.57 -27.13
N PHE A 143 8.09 -8.62 -26.55
CA PHE A 143 7.57 -7.79 -25.46
C PHE A 143 6.67 -6.70 -26.00
N HIS A 144 5.44 -6.67 -25.48
CA HIS A 144 4.45 -5.66 -25.85
C HIS A 144 4.41 -4.46 -24.90
N HIS A 145 5.00 -4.55 -23.70
CA HIS A 145 4.99 -3.49 -22.70
C HIS A 145 6.41 -3.16 -22.26
N ILE A 146 6.86 -1.92 -22.45
CA ILE A 146 8.26 -1.54 -22.22
C ILE A 146 8.33 -0.23 -21.44
N ARG A 147 9.00 -0.26 -20.28
CA ARG A 147 9.27 0.93 -19.48
C ARG A 147 10.56 1.60 -19.93
N VAL A 148 10.46 2.82 -20.42
CA VAL A 148 11.59 3.61 -20.93
C VAL A 148 12.08 4.63 -19.89
N GLN A 149 13.40 4.76 -19.74
CA GLN A 149 14.07 5.75 -18.87
C GLN A 149 15.36 6.23 -19.55
N VAL A 150 15.69 7.52 -19.43
CA VAL A 150 16.93 8.08 -19.97
C VAL A 150 17.62 8.91 -18.90
N ASP A 151 18.95 9.01 -18.97
CA ASP A 151 19.70 9.93 -18.12
C ASP A 151 19.31 11.39 -18.39
N THR A 152 19.45 12.21 -17.36
CA THR A 152 19.31 13.67 -17.42
C THR A 152 20.71 14.29 -17.39
N PRO A 153 21.22 14.84 -18.50
CA PRO A 153 22.58 15.38 -18.56
C PRO A 153 22.86 16.42 -17.47
N GLY A 154 23.96 16.24 -16.73
CA GLY A 154 24.36 17.14 -15.64
C GLY A 154 23.63 16.94 -14.30
N TYR A 155 22.64 16.04 -14.22
CA TYR A 155 21.82 15.83 -13.03
C TYR A 155 21.69 14.35 -12.66
N ALA A 156 21.46 14.08 -11.38
CA ALA A 156 21.17 12.74 -10.89
C ALA A 156 19.87 12.23 -11.49
N THR A 157 19.88 10.98 -11.95
CA THR A 157 18.73 10.36 -12.63
C THR A 157 18.31 9.06 -11.94
N TYR A 158 17.02 8.72 -12.07
CA TYR A 158 16.47 7.46 -11.59
C TYR A 158 16.23 6.49 -12.75
N GLY A 159 16.41 5.18 -12.49
CA GLY A 159 16.01 4.13 -13.43
C GLY A 159 17.08 3.69 -14.44
N THR A 160 18.21 4.38 -14.50
CA THR A 160 19.37 4.11 -15.38
C THR A 160 20.50 3.37 -14.64
N LYS A 161 20.14 2.31 -13.89
CA LYS A 161 21.12 1.50 -13.14
C LYS A 161 22.18 0.90 -14.08
N GLY A 162 23.46 1.02 -13.72
CA GLY A 162 24.58 0.37 -14.41
C GLY A 162 25.54 1.33 -15.13
N LEU A 163 25.29 2.63 -15.11
CA LEU A 163 26.15 3.61 -15.76
C LEU A 163 27.05 4.26 -14.69
N GLU A 164 28.34 3.92 -14.73
CA GLU A 164 29.34 4.17 -13.67
C GLU A 164 29.58 5.64 -13.29
N LYS A 165 29.01 6.61 -14.02
CA LYS A 165 29.05 8.02 -13.63
C LYS A 165 27.72 8.44 -13.03
N LYS A 166 27.63 8.36 -11.69
CA LYS A 166 26.68 9.20 -10.96
C LYS A 166 26.97 10.65 -11.33
N ALA A 167 25.94 11.45 -11.58
CA ALA A 167 26.11 12.89 -11.78
C ALA A 167 27.00 13.46 -10.67
N GLU A 168 27.98 14.29 -11.04
CA GLU A 168 29.06 14.77 -10.17
C GLU A 168 28.55 15.38 -8.85
N THR A 169 27.32 15.92 -8.85
CA THR A 169 26.71 16.61 -7.70
C THR A 169 25.70 15.77 -6.91
N GLY A 170 25.17 14.68 -7.48
CA GLY A 170 24.05 13.93 -6.89
C GLY A 170 22.70 14.69 -6.84
N ILE A 171 22.60 15.87 -7.44
CA ILE A 171 21.41 16.74 -7.41
C ILE A 171 20.42 16.34 -8.50
N PHE A 172 19.14 16.23 -8.17
CA PHE A 172 18.05 16.00 -9.12
C PHE A 172 17.30 17.31 -9.36
N GLU A 173 17.08 17.67 -10.64
CA GLU A 173 16.29 18.84 -11.02
C GLU A 173 15.05 18.43 -11.85
N PRO A 174 13.81 18.78 -11.43
CA PRO A 174 12.58 18.37 -12.10
C PRO A 174 12.47 18.78 -13.57
N LYS A 175 12.76 20.04 -13.91
CA LYS A 175 12.57 20.57 -15.27
C LYS A 175 13.53 19.94 -16.30
N PRO A 176 14.85 19.85 -16.04
CA PRO A 176 15.77 19.11 -16.92
C PRO A 176 15.35 17.65 -17.13
N TYR A 177 14.89 16.98 -16.07
CA TYR A 177 14.38 15.62 -16.15
C TYR A 177 13.15 15.52 -17.07
N MET A 178 12.14 16.38 -16.88
CA MET A 178 10.95 16.40 -17.73
C MET A 178 11.30 16.62 -19.20
N ASN A 179 12.18 17.58 -19.50
CA ASN A 179 12.64 17.84 -20.86
C ASN A 179 13.35 16.63 -21.49
N SER A 180 14.16 15.93 -20.70
CA SER A 180 14.86 14.71 -21.16
C SER A 180 13.87 13.57 -21.43
N ALA A 181 12.86 13.41 -20.57
CA ALA A 181 11.81 12.42 -20.76
C ALA A 181 10.95 12.70 -22.00
N LEU A 182 10.59 13.97 -22.27
CA LEU A 182 9.81 14.33 -23.47
C LEU A 182 10.57 14.02 -24.76
N ARG A 183 11.86 14.38 -24.82
CA ARG A 183 12.74 14.04 -25.95
C ARG A 183 12.86 12.53 -26.14
N LEU A 184 12.95 11.79 -25.05
CA LEU A 184 12.93 10.33 -25.08
C LEU A 184 11.65 9.80 -25.73
N PHE A 185 10.48 10.27 -25.30
CA PHE A 185 9.20 9.78 -25.84
C PHE A 185 9.04 10.12 -27.32
N GLU A 186 9.42 11.33 -27.72
CA GLU A 186 9.40 11.75 -29.12
C GLU A 186 10.29 10.82 -29.97
N LEU A 187 11.53 10.59 -29.53
CA LEU A 187 12.44 9.74 -30.29
C LEU A 187 11.95 8.29 -30.35
N VAL A 188 11.53 7.71 -29.22
CA VAL A 188 11.06 6.32 -29.18
C VAL A 188 9.82 6.14 -30.06
N ARG A 189 8.86 7.10 -30.06
CA ARG A 189 7.69 7.02 -30.95
C ARG A 189 8.05 7.19 -32.42
N SER A 190 9.01 8.06 -32.74
CA SER A 190 9.45 8.25 -34.13
C SER A 190 10.22 7.05 -34.69
N GLN A 191 11.02 6.35 -33.87
CA GLN A 191 11.86 5.23 -34.31
C GLN A 191 11.17 3.87 -34.17
N CYS A 192 10.52 3.60 -33.04
CA CYS A 192 9.92 2.29 -32.72
C CYS A 192 8.41 2.24 -33.01
N GLY A 193 7.80 3.36 -33.38
CA GLY A 193 6.38 3.44 -33.72
C GLY A 193 5.43 3.28 -32.52
N TRP A 194 4.25 2.75 -32.82
CA TRP A 194 3.10 2.72 -31.89
C TRP A 194 2.64 1.32 -31.51
N ASP A 195 3.29 0.28 -32.04
CA ASP A 195 2.86 -1.14 -31.89
C ASP A 195 3.30 -1.78 -30.56
N PHE A 196 3.59 -0.95 -29.55
CA PHE A 196 3.86 -1.38 -28.19
C PHE A 196 3.38 -0.35 -27.16
N GLU A 197 3.13 -0.85 -25.96
CA GLU A 197 2.70 -0.10 -24.80
C GLU A 197 3.90 0.51 -24.07
N MET A 198 4.07 1.83 -24.19
CA MET A 198 5.18 2.56 -23.58
C MET A 198 4.84 2.98 -22.14
N LEU A 199 5.72 2.64 -21.20
CA LEU A 199 5.60 3.03 -19.80
C LEU A 199 6.73 3.98 -19.40
N HIS A 200 6.47 4.84 -18.42
CA HIS A 200 7.49 5.65 -17.79
C HIS A 200 7.26 5.73 -16.28
N ASP A 201 8.31 5.94 -15.49
CA ASP A 201 8.21 6.04 -14.03
C ASP A 201 8.83 7.35 -13.55
N VAL A 202 7.96 8.28 -13.15
CA VAL A 202 8.36 9.59 -12.62
C VAL A 202 9.00 9.47 -11.24
N HIS A 203 8.73 8.35 -10.55
CA HIS A 203 9.35 8.00 -9.28
C HIS A 203 9.25 9.12 -8.23
N GLU A 204 8.08 9.74 -8.13
CA GLU A 204 7.75 10.81 -7.17
C GLU A 204 8.73 11.99 -7.16
N ARG A 205 9.47 12.21 -8.26
CA ARG A 205 10.56 13.19 -8.31
C ARG A 205 10.14 14.61 -8.65
N ILE A 206 8.95 14.81 -9.21
CA ILE A 206 8.48 16.14 -9.62
C ILE A 206 7.40 16.66 -8.66
N PRO A 207 7.36 17.99 -8.40
CA PRO A 207 6.27 18.63 -7.67
C PRO A 207 4.91 18.37 -8.32
N ALA A 208 3.83 18.43 -7.54
CA ALA A 208 2.49 18.16 -8.05
C ALA A 208 2.08 19.11 -9.20
N ILE A 209 2.46 20.38 -9.14
CA ILE A 209 2.16 21.33 -10.22
C ILE A 209 2.85 20.90 -11.53
N ASP A 210 4.14 20.57 -11.45
CA ASP A 210 4.92 20.07 -12.60
C ASP A 210 4.38 18.73 -13.11
N GLY A 211 3.89 17.86 -12.22
CA GLY A 211 3.22 16.61 -12.61
C GLY A 211 1.96 16.82 -13.44
N VAL A 212 1.17 17.87 -13.16
CA VAL A 212 -0.01 18.22 -13.98
C VAL A 212 0.41 18.72 -15.36
N TRP A 213 1.45 19.57 -15.43
CA TRP A 213 1.97 20.07 -16.70
C TRP A 213 2.57 18.94 -17.53
N PHE A 214 3.41 18.11 -16.92
CA PHE A 214 4.02 16.95 -17.55
C PHE A 214 2.96 15.99 -18.08
N ALA A 215 1.90 15.71 -17.30
CA ALA A 215 0.80 14.84 -17.73
C ALA A 215 0.13 15.33 -19.03
N LYS A 216 -0.06 16.65 -19.18
CA LYS A 216 -0.61 17.23 -20.41
C LYS A 216 0.37 17.12 -21.58
N GLU A 217 1.65 17.38 -21.34
CA GLU A 217 2.68 17.32 -22.40
C GLU A 217 2.91 15.90 -22.90
N VAL A 218 2.80 14.89 -22.04
CA VAL A 218 3.00 13.48 -22.41
C VAL A 218 1.78 12.81 -23.03
N GLU A 219 0.59 13.44 -22.96
CA GLU A 219 -0.68 12.88 -23.45
C GLU A 219 -0.57 12.46 -24.93
N GLN A 220 0.11 13.28 -25.74
CA GLN A 220 0.32 13.02 -27.16
C GLN A 220 1.09 11.72 -27.45
N TYR A 221 1.92 11.23 -26.52
CA TYR A 221 2.71 10.01 -26.69
C TYR A 221 1.98 8.73 -26.27
N ARG A 222 0.74 8.85 -25.79
CA ARG A 222 -0.14 7.73 -25.39
C ARG A 222 0.59 6.68 -24.56
N LEU A 223 1.10 7.10 -23.41
CA LEU A 223 1.72 6.17 -22.46
C LEU A 223 0.66 5.20 -21.93
N PHE A 224 1.00 3.91 -21.85
CA PHE A 224 0.18 2.92 -21.16
C PHE A 224 0.04 3.26 -19.67
N SER A 225 1.15 3.72 -19.07
CA SER A 225 1.15 4.19 -17.68
C SER A 225 2.32 5.12 -17.39
N SER A 226 2.02 6.26 -16.74
CA SER A 226 3.00 7.09 -16.03
C SER A 226 2.99 6.73 -14.54
N LYS A 227 3.90 5.85 -14.13
CA LYS A 227 4.01 5.39 -12.75
C LYS A 227 4.51 6.52 -11.85
N THR A 228 3.88 6.64 -10.68
CA THR A 228 4.31 7.53 -9.59
C THR A 228 4.49 9.01 -9.99
N CYS A 229 3.59 9.54 -10.83
CA CYS A 229 3.60 10.96 -11.24
C CYS A 229 3.50 11.91 -10.03
N PHE A 230 2.80 11.48 -8.98
CA PHE A 230 2.67 12.22 -7.73
C PHE A 230 3.26 11.45 -6.57
N ARG A 231 3.90 12.17 -5.65
CA ARG A 231 4.27 11.63 -4.34
C ARG A 231 3.01 11.22 -3.59
N ARG A 232 3.01 10.04 -2.97
CA ARG A 232 1.85 9.50 -2.21
C ARG A 232 1.37 10.40 -1.07
N ARG A 233 2.21 11.33 -0.61
CA ARG A 233 1.84 12.41 0.31
C ARG A 233 2.30 13.75 -0.27
N THR A 234 1.43 14.41 -1.02
CA THR A 234 1.59 15.81 -1.40
C THR A 234 1.25 16.69 -0.20
N ARG A 235 2.15 16.75 0.80
CA ARG A 235 2.01 17.73 1.89
C ARG A 235 2.62 19.03 1.39
N THR A 236 1.80 19.96 0.91
CA THR A 236 2.16 21.38 0.91
C THR A 236 2.31 21.79 2.37
N THR A 237 3.52 21.71 2.93
CA THR A 237 3.86 22.46 4.13
C THR A 237 4.06 23.92 3.74
N SER A 238 2.95 24.59 3.46
CA SER A 238 2.81 26.04 3.51
C SER A 238 1.52 26.32 4.28
N GLY A 239 1.66 26.44 5.60
CA GLY A 239 0.53 26.57 6.51
C GLY A 239 0.91 26.38 7.97
N TRP A 240 2.05 26.93 8.41
CA TRP A 240 2.21 27.31 9.81
C TRP A 240 1.68 28.72 9.98
N SER A 241 0.35 28.83 10.05
CA SER A 241 -0.40 29.93 10.66
C SER A 241 -1.90 29.73 10.39
N VAL A 242 -2.52 28.79 11.10
CA VAL A 242 -3.95 28.97 11.42
C VAL A 242 -3.97 29.90 12.63
N SER A 243 -3.73 31.19 12.39
CA SER A 243 -4.26 32.22 13.27
C SER A 243 -5.75 32.28 12.97
N TYR A 244 -6.56 31.84 13.93
CA TYR A 244 -8.00 32.04 13.91
C TYR A 244 -8.25 33.56 13.98
N ALA A 245 -8.36 34.21 12.82
CA ALA A 245 -8.87 35.57 12.71
C ALA A 245 -10.34 35.47 12.31
N HIS A 246 -11.23 35.42 13.30
CA HIS A 246 -12.63 35.75 13.09
C HIS A 246 -12.74 37.27 12.95
N THR A 247 -12.78 37.77 11.73
CA THR A 247 -13.31 39.09 11.43
C THR A 247 -14.83 39.02 11.47
N PHE A 248 -15.42 39.27 12.63
CA PHE A 248 -16.76 39.84 12.67
C PHE A 248 -16.61 41.36 12.60
N GLY A 249 -17.19 41.94 11.56
CA GLY A 249 -17.32 43.39 11.46
C GLY A 249 -18.20 43.89 12.59
N ASP A 250 -17.58 44.42 13.64
CA ASP A 250 -17.85 45.78 14.09
C ASP A 250 -16.71 46.23 15.02
N GLY A 251 -16.19 47.43 14.81
CA GLY A 251 -15.01 47.93 15.50
C GLY A 251 -15.30 48.20 16.97
N ARG A 252 -14.74 47.37 17.86
CA ARG A 252 -14.46 47.69 19.28
C ARG A 252 -13.56 46.62 19.90
N THR A 253 -12.34 47.00 20.24
CA THR A 253 -11.36 46.15 20.94
C THR A 253 -11.69 46.12 22.43
N VAL A 254 -11.86 44.94 23.01
CA VAL A 254 -11.86 44.74 24.47
C VAL A 254 -10.92 43.57 24.77
N GLU A 255 -9.81 43.85 25.44
CA GLU A 255 -8.90 42.84 25.98
C GLU A 255 -9.48 42.23 27.26
N GLN A 256 -9.42 40.90 27.37
CA GLN A 256 -9.47 40.19 28.67
C GLN A 256 -8.42 39.07 28.71
N PRO A 257 -7.67 38.92 29.82
CA PRO A 257 -6.58 37.97 29.93
C PRO A 257 -7.02 36.56 30.38
N ALA A 258 -6.16 35.60 30.09
CA ALA A 258 -6.32 34.16 30.29
C ALA A 258 -6.59 33.70 31.73
N ARG A 259 -7.46 32.68 31.88
CA ARG A 259 -7.56 31.68 32.97
C ARG A 259 -8.02 30.38 32.31
N GLY A 260 -7.51 29.18 32.58
CA GLY A 260 -7.26 28.52 33.86
C GLY A 260 -8.28 27.37 34.02
N ASP A 261 -7.78 26.15 34.25
CA ASP A 261 -8.51 24.86 34.28
C ASP A 261 -9.89 24.84 34.95
N SER A 262 -10.82 23.99 34.46
CA SER A 262 -11.66 23.07 35.28
C SER A 262 -12.75 22.32 34.49
N HIS A 263 -13.07 21.13 34.98
CA HIS A 263 -14.12 20.18 34.57
C HIS A 263 -15.54 20.77 34.46
N GLY A 264 -16.36 20.26 33.54
CA GLY A 264 -17.81 20.47 33.53
C GLY A 264 -18.57 19.59 32.51
N GLN A 265 -19.61 18.90 32.98
CA GLN A 265 -20.47 17.96 32.26
C GLN A 265 -21.58 18.66 31.43
N GLY A 266 -21.81 18.18 30.19
CA GLY A 266 -23.10 18.20 29.44
C GLY A 266 -23.68 19.55 28.98
N PRO A 267 -24.73 19.57 28.11
CA PRO A 267 -25.53 18.46 27.60
C PRO A 267 -25.61 18.36 26.06
N ALA A 268 -26.10 17.20 25.61
CA ALA A 268 -26.63 16.94 24.28
C ALA A 268 -27.91 17.74 23.99
N ASP A 269 -28.34 17.68 22.74
CA ASP A 269 -29.57 18.25 22.15
C ASP A 269 -29.50 19.70 21.68
N ARG A 270 -29.16 19.84 20.39
CA ARG A 270 -29.82 20.72 19.41
C ARG A 270 -29.08 20.57 18.08
N LEU A 271 -29.73 20.01 17.06
CA LEU A 271 -29.55 20.31 15.63
C LEU A 271 -30.44 19.38 14.79
N HIS A 272 -31.75 19.58 14.89
CA HIS A 272 -32.68 19.29 13.80
C HIS A 272 -33.46 20.56 13.55
N THR A 273 -33.06 21.33 12.52
CA THR A 273 -33.89 22.19 11.65
C THR A 273 -32.97 23.16 10.86
N ASP A 274 -32.48 22.75 9.69
CA ASP A 274 -32.17 23.72 8.61
C ASP A 274 -32.68 23.16 7.26
N PRO A 275 -33.69 23.79 6.62
CA PRO A 275 -34.32 23.30 5.40
C PRO A 275 -33.59 23.67 4.08
N ARG A 276 -32.30 24.04 4.11
CA ARG A 276 -31.55 24.41 2.88
C ARG A 276 -30.79 23.30 2.15
N PHE A 277 -31.03 22.03 2.50
CA PHE A 277 -30.46 20.86 1.82
C PHE A 277 -31.51 20.07 1.00
N ARG A 278 -32.15 20.74 0.03
CA ARG A 278 -33.00 20.08 -0.98
C ARG A 278 -32.81 20.72 -2.35
N ARG A 279 -31.79 20.29 -3.10
CA ARG A 279 -31.74 20.28 -4.57
C ARG A 279 -30.41 19.69 -5.07
N TRP A 280 -30.31 18.36 -5.06
CA TRP A 280 -29.52 17.56 -6.02
C TRP A 280 -29.66 16.08 -5.66
N ALA A 281 -30.81 15.50 -6.01
CA ALA A 281 -31.02 14.05 -5.97
C ALA A 281 -32.07 13.73 -7.04
N GLY A 282 -31.60 13.52 -8.26
CA GLY A 282 -32.42 13.10 -9.38
C GLY A 282 -31.57 12.27 -10.34
N SER A 283 -31.99 11.01 -10.53
CA SER A 283 -31.45 10.00 -11.45
C SER A 283 -30.17 9.26 -11.00
N HIS A 284 -30.33 8.08 -10.40
CA HIS A 284 -30.09 6.78 -11.04
C HIS A 284 -30.30 5.65 -10.00
N ARG A 285 -30.85 4.52 -10.47
CA ARG A 285 -31.54 3.49 -9.69
C ARG A 285 -30.60 2.73 -8.74
N ALA A 286 -31.00 2.66 -7.47
CA ALA A 286 -30.53 1.68 -6.51
C ALA A 286 -31.29 0.36 -6.69
N VAL A 287 -30.57 -0.75 -6.64
CA VAL A 287 -31.13 -2.06 -6.27
C VAL A 287 -30.46 -2.44 -4.95
N SER A 288 -31.25 -2.38 -3.87
CA SER A 288 -30.87 -2.86 -2.54
C SER A 288 -31.19 -4.34 -2.40
N TRP A 289 -30.36 -5.11 -1.70
CA TRP A 289 -30.86 -6.20 -0.86
C TRP A 289 -30.11 -6.27 0.48
N LEU A 290 -30.84 -5.84 1.51
CA LEU A 290 -30.94 -6.30 2.90
C LEU A 290 -29.73 -6.34 3.85
N ARG A 291 -29.80 -5.41 4.81
CA ARG A 291 -29.36 -5.52 6.21
C ARG A 291 -30.60 -5.86 7.05
N TRP A 292 -30.60 -6.92 7.85
CA TRP A 292 -31.60 -7.15 8.91
C TRP A 292 -31.01 -6.88 10.29
N GLY A 293 -31.78 -6.17 11.11
CA GLY A 293 -31.37 -5.53 12.37
C GLY A 293 -31.66 -6.32 13.65
N ARG A 294 -31.30 -5.70 14.77
CA ARG A 294 -31.59 -6.10 16.15
C ARG A 294 -32.91 -5.52 16.67
N CYS A 295 -33.61 -6.32 17.51
CA CYS A 295 -34.52 -6.03 18.64
C CYS A 295 -35.74 -5.11 18.41
N SER A 296 -36.92 -5.27 19.03
CA SER A 296 -37.31 -5.80 20.34
C SER A 296 -38.85 -5.87 20.43
N GLY A 297 -39.44 -6.71 21.30
CA GLY A 297 -40.87 -6.60 21.65
C GLY A 297 -41.49 -7.74 22.47
N CYS A 298 -41.40 -7.62 23.80
CA CYS A 298 -42.34 -8.02 24.87
C CYS A 298 -43.40 -9.13 24.64
N GLU A 299 -43.39 -10.18 25.48
CA GLU A 299 -44.56 -10.51 26.31
C GLU A 299 -44.23 -11.49 27.45
N ARG A 300 -44.89 -11.27 28.60
CA ARG A 300 -44.75 -11.99 29.88
C ARG A 300 -45.50 -13.32 29.84
N ARG A 301 -44.98 -14.34 30.54
CA ARG A 301 -45.73 -15.26 31.42
C ARG A 301 -44.75 -15.99 32.33
N GLY A 302 -44.89 -15.80 33.65
CA GLY A 302 -44.13 -16.52 34.67
C GLY A 302 -44.84 -17.80 35.11
N THR A 303 -44.08 -18.70 35.74
CA THR A 303 -44.35 -19.38 37.03
C THR A 303 -43.33 -20.51 37.19
N GLY A 304 -42.68 -20.63 38.36
CA GLY A 304 -41.98 -21.87 38.73
C GLY A 304 -40.78 -21.68 39.64
N ARG A 305 -41.00 -21.82 40.95
CA ARG A 305 -40.01 -21.80 42.04
C ARG A 305 -38.97 -22.92 41.92
N GLY A 306 -37.77 -22.70 42.45
CA GLY A 306 -36.80 -23.77 42.72
C GLY A 306 -35.46 -23.27 43.25
N THR A 307 -35.41 -22.93 44.53
CA THR A 307 -34.20 -22.62 45.31
C THR A 307 -33.26 -23.82 45.42
N ARG A 308 -31.94 -23.60 45.32
CA ARG A 308 -30.87 -24.12 46.23
C ARG A 308 -29.45 -23.93 45.66
N ARG A 309 -28.70 -22.99 46.28
CA ARG A 309 -27.29 -23.16 46.71
C ARG A 309 -27.35 -23.35 48.24
N PRO A 310 -26.41 -24.01 48.95
CA PRO A 310 -24.97 -23.71 48.99
C PRO A 310 -24.12 -25.02 49.05
N SER A 311 -22.83 -25.14 49.33
CA SER A 311 -21.77 -24.35 49.98
C SER A 311 -20.40 -25.01 49.66
N ALA A 312 -19.32 -24.27 49.88
CA ALA A 312 -17.93 -24.64 49.61
C ALA A 312 -17.22 -25.41 50.76
N THR A 313 -16.09 -26.05 50.39
CA THR A 313 -14.81 -26.30 51.12
C THR A 313 -14.76 -27.31 52.29
N PRO A 314 -13.58 -27.84 52.71
CA PRO A 314 -12.17 -27.66 52.24
C PRO A 314 -11.27 -28.94 52.13
N GLN A 315 -10.10 -28.74 51.50
CA GLN A 315 -8.73 -29.28 51.74
C GLN A 315 -8.46 -30.76 52.03
N THR A 316 -7.52 -31.32 51.24
CA THR A 316 -6.19 -31.82 51.69
C THR A 316 -5.16 -31.53 50.61
#